data_AF-A0A6H9SU59-F1
#
_entry.id   AF-A0A6H9SU59-F1
#
_cell.length_a   1.000
_cell.length_b   1.000
_cell.length_c   1.000
_cell.angle_alpha   90.00
_cell.angle_beta   90.00
_cell.angle_gamma   90.00
#
_symmetry.space_group_name_H-M   'P 1'
#
loop_
_entity.id
_entity.type
_entity.pdbx_description
1 polymer ?
#
loop_
_entity_poly.entity_id
_entity_poly.type
_entity_poly.pdbx_seq_one_letter_code
_entity_poly.pdbx_strand_id
1 'polypeptide(L)'
;MRIVDKIVTLTLLLLISCGVHASADICKSELRELVVPPLEHVAMNKKDIHADIEDVTDGVYSVRLYVAADSPDNLDRQVSIGWVNLDTNSMKALDVTRDPEHPDVLKVNESKYRKFISDCIYKPSKAASNCDELNKQASKLAIDIPRSQSGMAVIGSGRLQFYSAPDYTCKTPGVFILTGESVDAYTSYHGFTFVAYQNPRKTSPVRGWVRSNRLRSNSLGTAPRQPAVSETTK
;
A
#
# COMPACT_ATOMS: atom_id res chain seq x y z
N MET A 1 41.35 8.98 63.71
CA MET A 1 40.42 9.89 63.02
C MET A 1 39.81 9.13 61.85
N ARG A 2 38.50 8.82 61.93
CA ARG A 2 37.74 8.14 60.88
C ARG A 2 37.00 9.21 60.08
N ILE A 3 37.22 9.27 58.77
CA ILE A 3 36.32 10.00 57.85
C ILE A 3 35.96 9.00 56.76
N VAL A 4 34.70 8.59 56.81
CA VAL A 4 34.05 7.69 55.85
C VAL A 4 33.26 8.62 54.93
N ASP A 5 33.77 8.87 53.74
CA ASP A 5 33.04 9.62 52.72
C ASP A 5 31.98 8.71 52.10
N LYS A 6 30.72 8.96 52.50
CA LYS A 6 29.54 8.31 51.94
C LYS A 6 29.21 8.98 50.61
N ILE A 7 29.49 8.29 49.51
CA ILE A 7 28.96 8.65 48.20
C ILE A 7 27.46 8.30 48.20
N VAL A 8 26.63 9.34 48.22
CA VAL A 8 25.18 9.22 48.00
C VAL A 8 24.94 9.15 46.50
N THR A 9 24.64 7.97 45.99
CA THR A 9 24.19 7.77 44.61
C THR A 9 22.71 8.17 44.50
N LEU A 10 22.44 9.27 43.80
CA LEU A 10 21.11 9.74 43.45
C LEU A 10 20.68 9.08 42.13
N THR A 11 19.89 8.02 42.19
CA THR A 11 19.35 7.34 41.01
C THR A 11 18.10 8.07 40.50
N LEU A 12 18.26 8.84 39.42
CA LEU A 12 17.16 9.51 38.71
C LEU A 12 16.41 8.47 37.85
N LEU A 13 15.25 7.99 38.32
CA LEU A 13 14.33 7.17 37.53
C LEU A 13 13.65 8.05 36.45
N LEU A 14 14.17 8.01 35.23
CA LEU A 14 13.43 8.47 34.05
C LEU A 14 12.24 7.53 33.83
N LEU A 15 11.03 8.00 34.15
CA LEU A 15 9.79 7.39 33.68
C LEU A 15 9.66 7.69 32.18
N ILE A 16 10.22 6.81 31.35
CA ILE A 16 9.96 6.79 29.92
C ILE A 16 8.52 6.27 29.76
N SER A 17 7.55 7.16 29.52
CA SER A 17 6.24 6.73 29.04
C SER A 17 6.39 6.26 27.60
N CYS A 18 6.79 5.01 27.40
CA CYS A 18 6.64 4.35 26.11
C CYS A 18 5.14 4.26 25.81
N GLY A 19 4.64 5.14 24.94
CA GLY A 19 3.34 4.93 24.31
C GLY A 19 3.40 3.57 23.61
N VAL A 20 2.66 2.59 24.11
CA VAL A 20 2.59 1.25 23.52
C VAL A 20 1.82 1.36 22.22
N HIS A 21 2.52 1.63 21.13
CA HIS A 21 1.92 1.52 19.79
C HIS A 21 1.79 0.03 19.50
N ALA A 22 0.62 -0.40 19.03
CA ALA A 22 0.39 -1.79 18.66
C ALA A 22 1.37 -2.20 17.55
N SER A 23 1.89 -3.43 17.61
CA SER A 23 2.73 -3.94 16.52
C SER A 23 1.92 -4.09 15.24
N ALA A 24 2.61 -4.07 14.08
CA ALA A 24 1.95 -4.25 12.78
C ALA A 24 1.11 -5.54 12.70
N ASP A 25 1.57 -6.63 13.33
CA ASP A 25 0.86 -7.91 13.37
C ASP A 25 -0.42 -7.84 14.21
N ILE A 26 -0.40 -7.13 15.35
CA ILE A 26 -1.59 -6.89 16.16
C ILE A 26 -2.62 -6.13 15.33
N CYS A 27 -2.20 -5.07 14.63
CA CYS A 27 -3.09 -4.25 13.82
C CYS A 27 -3.70 -5.01 12.66
N LYS A 28 -2.92 -5.89 12.03
CA LYS A 28 -3.44 -6.79 11.00
C LYS A 28 -4.49 -7.76 11.55
N SER A 29 -4.25 -8.31 12.74
CA SER A 29 -5.21 -9.20 13.42
C SER A 29 -6.50 -8.47 13.79
N GLU A 30 -6.39 -7.29 14.41
CA GLU A 30 -7.55 -6.47 14.79
C GLU A 30 -8.36 -6.03 13.58
N LEU A 31 -7.70 -5.62 12.49
CA LEU A 31 -8.35 -5.29 11.22
C LEU A 31 -9.16 -6.47 10.70
N ARG A 32 -8.55 -7.66 10.65
CA ARG A 32 -9.24 -8.88 10.19
C ARG A 32 -10.45 -9.19 11.06
N GLU A 33 -10.31 -9.14 12.38
CA GLU A 33 -11.42 -9.35 13.32
C GLU A 33 -12.55 -8.34 13.16
N LEU A 34 -12.23 -7.12 12.77
CA LEU A 34 -13.22 -6.07 12.54
C LEU A 34 -14.02 -6.34 11.25
N VAL A 35 -13.33 -6.64 10.15
CA VAL A 35 -13.96 -6.61 8.80
C VAL A 35 -14.46 -7.97 8.30
N VAL A 36 -13.83 -9.09 8.69
CA VAL A 36 -14.16 -10.41 8.12
C VAL A 36 -15.43 -11.04 8.71
N PRO A 37 -15.67 -11.03 10.04
CA PRO A 37 -16.88 -11.63 10.62
C PRO A 37 -18.21 -11.10 10.06
N PRO A 38 -18.41 -9.78 9.84
CA PRO A 38 -19.69 -9.25 9.36
C PRO A 38 -19.93 -9.43 7.86
N LEU A 39 -18.99 -9.99 7.09
CA LEU A 39 -19.20 -10.24 5.66
C LEU A 39 -20.34 -11.26 5.46
N GLU A 40 -21.36 -10.89 4.70
CA GLU A 40 -22.52 -11.75 4.45
C GLU A 40 -22.33 -12.64 3.22
N HIS A 41 -21.67 -12.13 2.18
CA HIS A 41 -21.58 -12.78 0.87
C HIS A 41 -20.12 -13.04 0.47
N VAL A 42 -19.48 -14.02 1.11
CA VAL A 42 -18.11 -14.44 0.78
C VAL A 42 -18.06 -15.85 0.23
N ALA A 43 -17.41 -16.00 -0.93
CA ALA A 43 -17.21 -17.31 -1.56
C ALA A 43 -16.18 -18.19 -0.83
N MET A 44 -15.29 -17.56 -0.06
CA MET A 44 -14.20 -18.24 0.66
C MET A 44 -14.56 -18.46 2.14
N ASN A 45 -13.92 -19.45 2.76
CA ASN A 45 -14.06 -19.67 4.19
C ASN A 45 -13.43 -18.50 4.98
N LYS A 46 -14.20 -17.85 5.84
CA LYS A 46 -13.78 -16.68 6.64
C LYS A 46 -12.48 -16.89 7.42
N LYS A 47 -12.17 -18.12 7.84
CA LYS A 47 -10.93 -18.43 8.56
C LYS A 47 -9.68 -18.21 7.70
N ASP A 48 -9.80 -18.40 6.40
CA ASP A 48 -8.71 -18.33 5.42
C ASP A 48 -8.58 -16.92 4.81
N ILE A 49 -9.54 -16.03 5.10
CA ILE A 49 -9.53 -14.64 4.65
C ILE A 49 -8.59 -13.82 5.53
N HIS A 50 -7.65 -13.15 4.86
CA HIS A 50 -6.78 -12.12 5.40
C HIS A 50 -7.27 -10.73 4.98
N ALA A 51 -6.92 -9.72 5.76
CA ALA A 51 -7.24 -8.33 5.49
C ALA A 51 -5.99 -7.47 5.69
N ASP A 52 -5.69 -6.59 4.73
CA ASP A 52 -4.64 -5.57 4.85
C ASP A 52 -5.16 -4.23 4.34
N ILE A 53 -4.73 -3.13 4.98
CA ILE A 53 -4.97 -1.78 4.43
C ILE A 53 -4.06 -1.59 3.24
N GLU A 54 -4.66 -1.25 2.11
CA GLU A 54 -3.94 -1.01 0.87
C GLU A 54 -3.90 0.46 0.52
N ASP A 55 -5.00 1.18 0.74
CA ASP A 55 -5.05 2.60 0.48
C ASP A 55 -5.73 3.42 1.57
N VAL A 56 -5.44 4.72 1.60
CA VAL A 56 -6.21 5.70 2.35
C VAL A 56 -6.39 6.94 1.49
N THR A 57 -7.61 7.45 1.43
CA THR A 57 -7.93 8.73 0.78
C THR A 57 -9.00 9.41 1.62
N ASP A 58 -8.74 10.65 2.04
CA ASP A 58 -9.70 11.49 2.78
C ASP A 58 -10.37 10.80 3.99
N GLY A 59 -9.59 10.03 4.76
CA GLY A 59 -10.09 9.30 5.93
C GLY A 59 -10.82 7.99 5.61
N VAL A 60 -10.89 7.59 4.34
CA VAL A 60 -11.43 6.29 3.91
C VAL A 60 -10.26 5.33 3.65
N TYR A 61 -10.18 4.26 4.45
CA TYR A 61 -9.14 3.24 4.35
C TYR A 61 -9.67 2.07 3.51
N SER A 62 -9.05 1.82 2.36
CA SER A 62 -9.38 0.69 1.50
C SER A 62 -8.65 -0.56 1.98
N VAL A 63 -9.42 -1.54 2.42
CA VAL A 63 -8.97 -2.81 2.97
C VAL A 63 -9.12 -3.88 1.90
N ARG A 64 -8.02 -4.50 1.53
CA ARG A 64 -8.00 -5.65 0.62
C ARG A 64 -8.31 -6.93 1.41
N LEU A 65 -9.28 -7.69 0.91
CA LEU A 65 -9.54 -9.06 1.37
C LEU A 65 -8.85 -10.04 0.42
N TYR A 66 -8.10 -10.99 0.96
CA TYR A 66 -7.38 -11.97 0.15
C TYR A 66 -7.23 -13.32 0.86
N VAL A 67 -6.96 -14.36 0.08
CA VAL A 67 -6.64 -15.72 0.58
C VAL A 67 -5.32 -16.18 -0.02
N ALA A 68 -4.66 -17.14 0.62
CA ALA A 68 -3.52 -17.83 0.02
C ALA A 68 -3.98 -18.60 -1.23
N ALA A 69 -3.21 -18.50 -2.32
CA ALA A 69 -3.48 -19.17 -3.57
C ALA A 69 -2.16 -19.50 -4.26
N ASP A 70 -1.84 -20.79 -4.37
CA ASP A 70 -0.61 -21.25 -5.02
C ASP A 70 -0.84 -21.41 -6.53
N SER A 71 -0.09 -20.65 -7.33
CA SER A 71 -0.09 -20.77 -8.79
C SER A 71 1.25 -20.28 -9.32
N PRO A 72 1.83 -20.91 -10.36
CA PRO A 72 3.06 -20.46 -11.00
C PRO A 72 3.01 -18.99 -11.46
N ASP A 73 1.82 -18.51 -11.83
CA ASP A 73 1.60 -17.14 -12.31
C ASP A 73 1.30 -16.15 -11.17
N ASN A 74 1.17 -16.63 -9.93
CA ASN A 74 0.88 -15.84 -8.75
C ASN A 74 2.08 -15.77 -7.80
N LEU A 75 2.98 -14.81 -8.07
CA LEU A 75 4.25 -14.67 -7.35
C LEU A 75 4.09 -14.44 -5.84
N ASP A 76 2.99 -13.80 -5.40
CA ASP A 76 2.73 -13.53 -3.97
C ASP A 76 2.03 -14.68 -3.27
N ARG A 77 1.64 -15.71 -4.02
CA ARG A 77 0.88 -16.86 -3.52
C ARG A 77 -0.42 -16.43 -2.82
N GLN A 78 -1.04 -15.34 -3.29
CA GLN A 78 -2.25 -14.74 -2.71
C GLN A 78 -3.21 -14.25 -3.80
N VAL A 79 -4.51 -14.36 -3.61
CA VAL A 79 -5.52 -13.83 -4.54
C VAL A 79 -6.47 -12.88 -3.81
N SER A 80 -6.69 -11.70 -4.40
CA SER A 80 -7.70 -10.75 -3.91
C SER A 80 -9.09 -11.32 -4.13
N ILE A 81 -9.92 -11.31 -3.11
CA ILE A 81 -11.29 -11.80 -3.18
C ILE A 81 -12.34 -10.71 -2.96
N GLY A 82 -11.91 -9.53 -2.48
CA GLY A 82 -12.82 -8.43 -2.22
C GLY A 82 -12.16 -7.23 -1.57
N TRP A 83 -12.99 -6.24 -1.26
CA TRP A 83 -12.58 -4.95 -0.74
C TRP A 83 -13.61 -4.42 0.26
N VAL A 84 -13.10 -3.82 1.34
CA VAL A 84 -13.91 -3.11 2.33
C VAL A 84 -13.35 -1.71 2.51
N ASN A 85 -14.19 -0.69 2.45
CA ASN A 85 -13.81 0.68 2.79
C ASN A 85 -14.18 0.96 4.24
N LEU A 86 -13.19 1.29 5.06
CA LEU A 86 -13.36 1.80 6.42
C LEU A 86 -13.38 3.32 6.36
N ASP A 87 -14.57 3.92 6.40
CA ASP A 87 -14.75 5.37 6.45
C ASP A 87 -14.67 5.86 7.89
N THR A 88 -13.56 6.50 8.24
CA THR A 88 -13.32 7.03 9.59
C THR A 88 -14.04 8.35 9.87
N ASN A 89 -14.58 9.02 8.83
CA ASN A 89 -15.37 10.22 9.01
C ASN A 89 -16.79 9.89 9.47
N SER A 90 -17.39 8.87 8.84
CA SER A 90 -18.75 8.41 9.18
C SER A 90 -18.78 7.21 10.15
N MET A 91 -17.61 6.65 10.48
CA MET A 91 -17.43 5.44 11.28
C MET A 91 -18.22 4.24 10.73
N LYS A 92 -18.17 4.06 9.40
CA LYS A 92 -18.83 2.95 8.69
C LYS A 92 -17.82 2.06 7.98
N ALA A 93 -18.10 0.77 7.96
CA ALA A 93 -17.42 -0.20 7.12
C ALA A 93 -18.34 -0.59 5.96
N LEU A 94 -17.83 -0.48 4.74
CA LEU A 94 -18.58 -0.63 3.50
C LEU A 94 -17.96 -1.75 2.66
N ASP A 95 -18.67 -2.85 2.42
CA ASP A 95 -18.23 -3.87 1.47
C ASP A 95 -18.53 -3.38 0.05
N VAL A 96 -17.46 -3.10 -0.68
CA VAL A 96 -17.49 -2.59 -2.06
C VAL A 96 -17.16 -3.69 -3.08
N THR A 97 -17.15 -4.97 -2.64
CA THR A 97 -16.71 -6.10 -3.47
C THR A 97 -17.60 -6.32 -4.67
N ARG A 98 -18.94 -6.26 -4.48
CA ARG A 98 -19.91 -6.55 -5.54
C ARG A 98 -20.31 -5.31 -6.33
N ASP A 99 -20.57 -4.21 -5.62
CA ASP A 99 -20.97 -2.93 -6.19
C ASP A 99 -20.34 -1.78 -5.38
N PRO A 100 -19.34 -1.06 -5.94
CA PRO A 100 -18.71 0.05 -5.26
C PRO A 100 -19.57 1.33 -5.22
N GLU A 101 -20.55 1.49 -6.12
CA GLU A 101 -21.45 2.66 -6.15
C GLU A 101 -22.60 2.49 -5.15
N HIS A 102 -22.99 1.24 -4.87
CA HIS A 102 -24.00 0.87 -3.89
C HIS A 102 -23.47 -0.17 -2.88
N PRO A 103 -22.53 0.22 -2.00
CA PRO A 103 -21.89 -0.73 -1.10
C PRO A 103 -22.80 -1.26 0.00
N ASP A 104 -22.54 -2.49 0.44
CA ASP A 104 -23.21 -3.05 1.61
C ASP A 104 -22.61 -2.45 2.88
N VAL A 105 -23.45 -1.93 3.78
CA VAL A 105 -22.99 -1.45 5.09
C VAL A 105 -22.79 -2.65 6.02
N LEU A 106 -21.55 -2.88 6.44
CA LEU A 106 -21.21 -3.95 7.36
C LEU A 106 -21.57 -3.59 8.80
N LYS A 107 -22.21 -4.53 9.51
CA LYS A 107 -22.53 -4.42 10.94
C LYS A 107 -21.30 -4.74 11.80
N VAL A 108 -20.34 -3.83 11.81
CA VAL A 108 -19.10 -3.95 12.61
C VAL A 108 -19.35 -3.66 14.10
N ASN A 109 -18.54 -4.24 14.98
CA ASN A 109 -18.56 -3.88 16.40
C ASN A 109 -17.93 -2.48 16.58
N GLU A 110 -18.74 -1.52 16.99
CA GLU A 110 -18.37 -0.10 17.07
C GLU A 110 -17.20 0.16 18.04
N SER A 111 -17.16 -0.54 19.17
CA SER A 111 -16.07 -0.44 20.15
C SER A 111 -14.76 -1.00 19.62
N LYS A 112 -14.80 -2.15 18.92
CA LYS A 112 -13.63 -2.69 18.22
C LYS A 112 -13.16 -1.74 17.12
N TYR A 113 -14.09 -1.12 16.38
CA TYR A 113 -13.73 -0.17 15.33
C TYR A 113 -13.00 1.05 15.92
N ARG A 114 -13.56 1.69 16.95
CA ARG A 114 -12.90 2.82 17.63
C ARG A 114 -11.53 2.46 18.17
N LYS A 115 -11.41 1.29 18.81
CA LYS A 115 -10.13 0.81 19.32
C LYS A 115 -9.11 0.63 18.20
N PHE A 116 -9.51 -0.01 17.10
CA PHE A 116 -8.65 -0.18 15.94
C PHE A 116 -8.19 1.17 15.38
N ILE A 117 -9.10 2.15 15.26
CA ILE A 117 -8.71 3.50 14.81
C ILE A 117 -7.70 4.15 15.77
N SER A 118 -7.95 4.07 17.08
CA SER A 118 -7.05 4.62 18.10
C SER A 118 -5.66 3.99 18.07
N ASP A 119 -5.61 2.66 18.01
CA ASP A 119 -4.40 1.91 18.33
C ASP A 119 -3.56 1.60 17.08
N CYS A 120 -4.22 1.48 15.93
CA CYS A 120 -3.63 0.95 14.70
C CYS A 120 -3.69 1.90 13.52
N ILE A 121 -4.68 2.78 13.48
CA ILE A 121 -4.71 3.85 12.50
C ILE A 121 -3.91 5.03 13.05
N TYR A 122 -2.60 4.87 12.99
CA TYR A 122 -1.66 5.95 13.24
C TYR A 122 -1.93 7.08 12.23
N LYS A 123 -2.36 8.25 12.73
CA LYS A 123 -2.20 9.49 11.97
C LYS A 123 -0.71 9.60 11.67
N PRO A 124 -0.26 9.61 10.40
CA PRO A 124 1.14 9.82 10.11
C PRO A 124 1.58 11.04 10.91
N SER A 125 2.59 10.86 11.77
CA SER A 125 3.14 11.99 12.48
C SER A 125 3.49 13.01 11.44
N LYS A 126 3.06 14.24 11.70
CA LYS A 126 3.42 15.43 10.97
C LYS A 126 4.92 15.75 11.16
N ALA A 127 5.80 14.74 11.11
CA ALA A 127 7.07 14.97 10.46
C ALA A 127 6.70 15.12 8.99
N ALA A 128 6.34 16.36 8.60
CA ALA A 128 6.09 16.69 7.21
C ALA A 128 7.36 16.30 6.47
N SER A 129 7.35 15.15 5.80
CA SER A 129 8.37 14.85 4.82
C SER A 129 8.26 15.95 3.79
N ASN A 130 9.34 16.69 3.62
CA ASN A 130 9.41 17.66 2.54
C ASN A 130 9.61 16.85 1.26
N CYS A 131 8.51 16.27 0.74
CA CYS A 131 8.53 15.40 -0.42
C CYS A 131 9.13 16.11 -1.64
N ASP A 132 8.98 17.44 -1.71
CA ASP A 132 9.60 18.24 -2.78
C ASP A 132 11.14 18.23 -2.67
N GLU A 133 11.68 18.41 -1.46
CA GLU A 133 13.13 18.30 -1.22
C GLU A 133 13.66 16.88 -1.47
N LEU A 134 12.95 15.87 -0.95
CA LEU A 134 13.31 14.46 -1.16
C LEU A 134 13.31 14.10 -2.64
N ASN A 135 12.28 14.53 -3.38
CA ASN A 135 12.20 14.30 -4.81
C ASN A 135 13.29 15.05 -5.59
N LYS A 136 13.60 16.29 -5.19
CA LYS A 136 14.68 17.08 -5.80
C LYS A 136 16.05 16.45 -5.59
N GLN A 137 16.31 15.88 -4.41
CA GLN A 137 17.54 15.14 -4.14
C GLN A 137 17.59 13.84 -4.94
N ALA A 138 16.52 13.05 -4.91
CA ALA A 138 16.43 11.81 -5.64
C ALA A 138 16.64 12.02 -7.15
N SER A 139 16.01 13.04 -7.73
CA SER A 139 16.15 13.36 -9.17
C SER A 139 17.60 13.68 -9.59
N LYS A 140 18.47 14.09 -8.67
CA LYS A 140 19.89 14.36 -8.95
C LYS A 140 20.78 13.13 -8.76
N LEU A 141 20.41 12.24 -7.85
CA LEU A 141 21.25 11.11 -7.41
C LEU A 141 20.78 9.76 -7.96
N ALA A 142 19.59 9.71 -8.56
CA ALA A 142 19.04 8.50 -9.13
C ALA A 142 19.88 7.98 -10.29
N ILE A 143 19.89 6.67 -10.43
CA ILE A 143 20.63 5.95 -11.48
C ILE A 143 19.70 5.75 -12.66
N ASP A 144 20.13 6.17 -13.84
CA ASP A 144 19.38 5.98 -15.09
C ASP A 144 19.19 4.49 -15.42
N ILE A 145 17.97 4.14 -15.80
CA ILE A 145 17.61 2.83 -16.34
C ILE A 145 17.73 2.92 -17.86
N PRO A 146 18.56 2.06 -18.49
CA PRO A 146 18.70 2.06 -19.94
C PRO A 146 17.36 1.83 -20.65
N ARG A 147 17.15 2.50 -21.78
CA ARG A 147 15.91 2.36 -22.58
C ARG A 147 15.60 0.91 -22.97
N SER A 148 16.62 0.08 -23.17
CA SER A 148 16.44 -1.36 -23.46
C SER A 148 15.84 -2.15 -22.29
N GLN A 149 15.84 -1.59 -21.08
CA GLN A 149 15.35 -2.18 -19.84
C GLN A 149 14.21 -1.37 -19.22
N SER A 150 13.75 -0.29 -19.87
CA SER A 150 12.75 0.62 -19.31
C SER A 150 11.35 0.00 -19.28
N GLY A 151 11.03 -0.89 -20.21
CA GLY A 151 9.77 -1.61 -20.20
C GLY A 151 9.72 -2.62 -19.06
N MET A 152 8.90 -2.37 -18.05
CA MET A 152 8.74 -3.26 -16.89
C MET A 152 7.27 -3.60 -16.63
N ALA A 153 7.02 -4.82 -16.20
CA ALA A 153 5.70 -5.25 -15.74
C ALA A 153 5.56 -5.04 -14.23
N VAL A 154 4.37 -4.59 -13.80
CA VAL A 154 3.98 -4.55 -12.40
C VAL A 154 3.69 -5.97 -11.93
N ILE A 155 4.42 -6.40 -10.91
CA ILE A 155 4.27 -7.70 -10.26
C ILE A 155 3.85 -7.50 -8.81
N GLY A 156 3.67 -8.61 -8.10
CA GLY A 156 3.22 -8.59 -6.72
C GLY A 156 1.69 -8.57 -6.62
N SER A 157 1.16 -8.44 -5.42
CA SER A 157 -0.28 -8.48 -5.19
C SER A 157 -0.84 -7.11 -4.79
N GLY A 158 -2.12 -6.89 -5.06
CA GLY A 158 -2.75 -5.58 -4.89
C GLY A 158 -2.25 -4.55 -5.91
N ARG A 159 -2.52 -3.29 -5.62
CA ARG A 159 -2.23 -2.10 -6.40
C ARG A 159 -0.82 -1.59 -6.09
N LEU A 160 -0.09 -1.20 -7.13
CA LEU A 160 1.21 -0.55 -6.99
C LEU A 160 1.01 0.95 -6.79
N GLN A 161 1.24 1.40 -5.56
CA GLN A 161 1.11 2.79 -5.13
C GLN A 161 2.15 3.72 -5.76
N PHE A 162 1.73 4.91 -6.19
CA PHE A 162 2.61 6.03 -6.54
C PHE A 162 2.98 6.90 -5.34
N TYR A 163 4.19 7.43 -5.37
CA TYR A 163 4.72 8.39 -4.41
C TYR A 163 5.29 9.62 -5.15
N SER A 164 5.16 10.80 -4.55
CA SER A 164 5.73 12.04 -5.09
C SER A 164 7.25 12.13 -4.88
N ALA A 165 7.78 11.36 -3.92
CA ALA A 165 9.19 11.19 -3.64
C ALA A 165 9.46 9.72 -3.26
N PRO A 166 10.72 9.23 -3.26
CA PRO A 166 11.05 7.84 -2.94
C PRO A 166 11.06 7.60 -1.42
N ASP A 167 9.93 7.89 -0.77
CA ASP A 167 9.71 7.73 0.66
C ASP A 167 8.25 7.29 0.90
N TYR A 168 8.06 6.36 1.84
CA TYR A 168 6.74 5.78 2.12
C TYR A 168 5.72 6.80 2.66
N THR A 169 6.18 7.92 3.22
CA THR A 169 5.32 9.02 3.69
C THR A 169 4.86 9.94 2.55
N CYS A 170 5.53 9.91 1.39
CA CYS A 170 5.21 10.74 0.23
C CYS A 170 4.18 10.09 -0.70
N LYS A 171 3.23 9.35 -0.12
CA LYS A 171 2.18 8.65 -0.86
C LYS A 171 1.33 9.65 -1.64
N THR A 172 1.03 9.36 -2.91
CA THR A 172 0.06 10.14 -3.71
C THR A 172 -1.31 9.44 -3.66
N PRO A 173 -2.24 9.89 -2.80
CA PRO A 173 -3.48 9.16 -2.54
C PRO A 173 -4.29 8.90 -3.82
N GLY A 174 -4.88 7.72 -3.95
CA GLY A 174 -5.72 7.36 -5.10
C GLY A 174 -4.99 7.18 -6.44
N VAL A 175 -3.65 7.23 -6.44
CA VAL A 175 -2.85 7.05 -7.66
C VAL A 175 -2.06 5.74 -7.57
N PHE A 176 -2.45 4.76 -8.39
CA PHE A 176 -1.86 3.43 -8.39
C PHE A 176 -1.96 2.74 -9.75
N ILE A 177 -1.25 1.62 -9.89
CA ILE A 177 -1.21 0.75 -11.08
C ILE A 177 -1.71 -0.64 -10.68
N LEU A 178 -2.43 -1.32 -11.57
CA LEU A 178 -2.85 -2.69 -11.31
C LEU A 178 -1.72 -3.68 -11.63
N THR A 179 -1.67 -4.78 -10.88
CA THR A 179 -0.75 -5.88 -11.16
C THR A 179 -0.98 -6.43 -12.57
N GLY A 180 0.11 -6.73 -13.29
CA GLY A 180 0.11 -7.21 -14.67
C GLY A 180 0.20 -6.10 -15.72
N GLU A 181 -0.05 -4.85 -15.34
CA GLU A 181 0.12 -3.71 -16.25
C GLU A 181 1.60 -3.35 -16.45
N SER A 182 1.90 -2.57 -17.48
CA SER A 182 3.26 -2.19 -17.84
C SER A 182 3.54 -0.71 -17.58
N VAL A 183 4.79 -0.41 -17.26
CA VAL A 183 5.31 0.94 -17.04
C VAL A 183 6.57 1.18 -17.86
N ASP A 184 6.85 2.45 -18.13
CA ASP A 184 8.16 2.89 -18.59
C ASP A 184 8.97 3.40 -17.40
N ALA A 185 10.05 2.71 -17.04
CA ALA A 185 10.95 3.05 -15.96
C ALA A 185 12.10 3.94 -16.45
N TYR A 186 12.42 5.00 -15.70
CA TYR A 186 13.42 6.00 -16.08
C TYR A 186 14.65 5.94 -15.18
N THR A 187 14.45 5.98 -13.87
CA THR A 187 15.55 6.02 -12.91
C THR A 187 15.23 5.19 -11.67
N SER A 188 16.26 4.75 -10.96
CA SER A 188 16.13 4.03 -9.69
C SER A 188 16.90 4.73 -8.57
N TYR A 189 16.34 4.74 -7.38
CA TYR A 189 16.92 5.37 -6.20
C TYR A 189 16.39 4.72 -4.92
N HIS A 190 17.30 4.19 -4.09
CA HIS A 190 17.00 3.58 -2.78
C HIS A 190 15.76 2.66 -2.72
N GLY A 191 15.64 1.73 -3.68
CA GLY A 191 14.54 0.76 -3.71
C GLY A 191 13.22 1.31 -4.25
N PHE A 192 13.22 2.53 -4.80
CA PHE A 192 12.16 3.09 -5.60
C PHE A 192 12.61 3.30 -7.06
N THR A 193 11.65 3.27 -7.97
CA THR A 193 11.84 3.52 -9.40
C THR A 193 10.91 4.65 -9.83
N PHE A 194 11.43 5.65 -10.51
CA PHE A 194 10.62 6.68 -11.15
C PHE A 194 10.09 6.16 -12.49
N VAL A 195 8.77 6.13 -12.64
CA VAL A 195 8.09 5.52 -13.78
C VAL A 195 7.08 6.48 -14.41
N ALA A 196 6.77 6.24 -15.69
CA ALA A 196 5.56 6.72 -16.33
C ALA A 196 4.60 5.56 -16.55
N TYR A 197 3.32 5.81 -16.25
CA TYR A 197 2.24 4.87 -16.48
C TYR A 197 1.16 5.52 -17.34
N GLN A 198 0.85 4.89 -18.46
CA GLN A 198 -0.20 5.32 -19.37
C GLN A 198 -1.51 4.60 -19.02
N ASN A 199 -2.42 5.28 -18.33
CA ASN A 199 -3.76 4.76 -18.13
C ASN A 199 -4.51 4.82 -19.49
N PRO A 200 -5.11 3.72 -19.97
CA PRO A 200 -5.84 3.71 -21.25
C PRO A 200 -7.01 4.70 -21.32
N ARG A 201 -7.54 5.11 -20.16
CA ARG A 201 -8.68 6.04 -20.03
C ARG A 201 -8.27 7.50 -19.89
N LYS A 202 -6.98 7.80 -19.71
CA LYS A 202 -6.47 9.18 -19.55
C LYS A 202 -5.59 9.56 -20.74
N THR A 203 -5.62 10.83 -21.12
CA THR A 203 -4.85 11.35 -22.25
C THR A 203 -3.36 11.51 -21.94
N SER A 204 -3.00 11.75 -20.68
CA SER A 204 -1.61 11.97 -20.26
C SER A 204 -1.13 10.88 -19.30
N PRO A 205 0.14 10.46 -19.39
CA PRO A 205 0.71 9.49 -18.47
C PRO A 205 0.88 10.11 -17.09
N VAL A 206 0.65 9.28 -16.07
CA VAL A 206 0.99 9.60 -14.68
C VAL A 206 2.47 9.31 -14.47
N ARG A 207 3.17 10.19 -13.76
CA ARG A 207 4.59 10.01 -13.41
C ARG A 207 4.79 10.10 -11.89
N GLY A 208 5.73 9.33 -11.38
CA GLY A 208 6.09 9.33 -9.98
C GLY A 208 6.92 8.11 -9.57
N TRP A 209 7.22 8.01 -8.28
CA TRP A 209 8.00 6.92 -7.71
C TRP A 209 7.11 5.74 -7.35
N VAL A 210 7.59 4.53 -7.60
CA VAL A 210 6.97 3.27 -7.17
C VAL A 210 8.03 2.39 -6.54
N ARG A 211 7.64 1.38 -5.75
CA ARG A 211 8.61 0.45 -5.14
C ARG A 211 9.26 -0.42 -6.23
N SER A 212 10.58 -0.46 -6.30
CA SER A 212 11.31 -1.19 -7.35
C SER A 212 11.06 -2.70 -7.31
N ASN A 213 10.87 -3.27 -6.11
CA ASN A 213 10.59 -4.70 -5.95
C ASN A 213 9.21 -5.14 -6.47
N ARG A 214 8.37 -4.19 -6.88
CA ARG A 214 7.07 -4.42 -7.53
C ARG A 214 7.16 -4.34 -9.05
N LEU A 215 8.37 -4.20 -9.60
CA LEU A 215 8.65 -4.17 -11.02
C LEU A 215 9.51 -5.36 -11.43
N ARG A 216 9.19 -5.95 -12.57
CA ARG A 216 10.01 -6.97 -13.23
C ARG A 216 10.36 -6.50 -14.62
N SER A 217 11.65 -6.53 -14.95
CA SER A 217 12.11 -6.22 -16.31
C SER A 217 11.50 -7.22 -17.28
N ASN A 218 10.80 -6.71 -18.31
CA ASN A 218 10.37 -7.54 -19.40
C ASN A 218 11.59 -7.71 -20.31
N SER A 219 12.21 -8.89 -20.33
CA SER A 219 13.28 -9.23 -21.30
C SER A 219 12.81 -9.23 -22.77
N LEU A 220 11.57 -8.84 -23.03
CA LEU A 220 10.99 -8.57 -24.34
C LEU A 220 10.77 -7.05 -24.41
N GLY A 221 11.70 -6.34 -25.03
CA GLY A 221 11.60 -4.89 -25.25
C GLY A 221 10.22 -4.50 -25.81
N THR A 222 9.74 -3.33 -25.42
CA THR A 222 8.45 -2.75 -25.79
C THR A 222 8.26 -2.68 -27.31
N ALA A 223 7.72 -3.75 -27.90
CA ALA A 223 6.96 -3.67 -29.12
C ALA A 223 5.48 -3.49 -28.73
N PRO A 224 4.82 -2.39 -29.11
CA PRO A 224 3.37 -2.28 -28.98
C PRO A 224 2.73 -3.50 -29.64
N ARG A 225 1.76 -4.16 -28.99
CA ARG A 225 0.85 -5.06 -29.71
C ARG A 225 0.18 -4.21 -30.78
N GLN A 226 0.58 -4.38 -32.03
CA GLN A 226 -0.24 -3.92 -33.15
C GLN A 226 -1.60 -4.60 -32.99
N PRO A 227 -2.73 -3.87 -33.02
CA PRO A 227 -4.03 -4.51 -33.14
C PRO A 227 -3.99 -5.39 -34.39
N ALA A 228 -4.42 -6.65 -34.25
CA ALA A 228 -4.57 -7.54 -35.38
C ALA A 228 -5.41 -6.82 -36.43
N VAL A 229 -4.80 -6.55 -37.58
CA VAL A 229 -5.53 -6.05 -38.75
C VAL A 229 -6.55 -7.13 -39.08
N SER A 230 -7.83 -6.82 -38.83
CA SER A 230 -8.95 -7.59 -39.34
C SER A 230 -8.89 -7.54 -40.85
N GLU A 231 -8.41 -8.63 -41.44
CA GLU A 231 -8.41 -8.85 -42.88
C GLU A 231 -9.88 -8.88 -43.34
N THR A 232 -10.33 -7.73 -43.86
CA THR A 232 -11.63 -7.60 -44.51
C THR A 232 -11.40 -7.78 -46.01
N THR A 233 -11.67 -8.99 -46.45
CA THR A 233 -12.18 -9.45 -47.75
C THR A 233 -12.02 -8.53 -48.98
N LYS A 234 -11.41 -9.08 -50.04
CA LYS A 234 -12.03 -9.13 -51.37
C LYS A 234 -11.68 -10.42 -52.09
#